data_AF-A0A932GDW0-F1
#
_entry.id   AF-A0A932GDW0-F1
#
_cell.length_a   1.000
_cell.length_b   1.000
_cell.length_c   1.000
_cell.angle_alpha   90.00
_cell.angle_beta   90.00
_cell.angle_gamma   90.00
#
_symmetry.space_group_name_H-M   'P 1'
#
loop_
_entity.id
_entity.type
_entity.pdbx_description
1 polymer ?
#
loop_
_entity_poly.entity_id
_entity_poly.type
_entity_poly.pdbx_seq_one_letter_code
_entity_poly.pdbx_strand_id
1 'polypeptide(L)' 'MVKKIEKNQQPAYTCEVCGLNYVDQKIAEQCEAWCAAHQSCNLDIIKHALPEEQK' A
#
# COMPACT_ATOMS: atom_id res chain seq x y z
N MET A 1 3.90 10.57 -1.74
CA MET A 1 3.83 10.35 -0.29
C MET A 1 2.64 9.44 -0.02
N VAL A 2 2.79 8.45 0.85
CA VAL A 2 1.70 7.50 1.15
C VAL A 2 0.64 8.09 2.06
N LYS A 3 -0.61 7.67 1.87
CA LYS A 3 -1.74 8.14 2.68
C LYS A 3 -1.96 7.23 3.88
N LYS A 4 -1.83 7.75 5.10
CA LYS A 4 -2.18 7.00 6.32
C LYS A 4 -3.69 7.04 6.54
N ILE A 5 -4.29 5.87 6.74
CA ILE A 5 -5.70 5.67 7.11
C ILE A 5 -5.79 4.81 8.37
N GLU A 6 -6.87 4.97 9.15
CA GLU A 6 -7.13 4.14 10.31
C GLU A 6 -8.31 3.22 9.98
N LYS A 7 -8.04 1.93 9.80
CA LYS A 7 -9.05 0.93 9.41
C LYS A 7 -9.11 -0.15 10.50
N ASN A 8 -10.29 -0.42 11.06
CA ASN A 8 -10.50 -1.40 12.13
C ASN A 8 -9.53 -1.26 13.32
N GLN A 9 -9.34 -0.03 13.81
CA GLN A 9 -8.45 0.30 14.94
C GLN A 9 -6.95 0.02 14.69
N GLN A 10 -6.54 -0.23 13.44
CA GLN A 10 -5.15 -0.35 13.05
C GLN A 10 -4.78 0.71 12.02
N PRO A 11 -3.60 1.34 12.14
CA PRO A 11 -3.09 2.23 11.11
C PRO A 11 -2.72 1.40 9.87
N ALA A 12 -3.25 1.80 8.72
CA ALA A 12 -2.85 1.30 7.42
C ALA A 12 -2.34 2.47 6.56
N TYR A 13 -1.51 2.15 5.58
CA TYR A 13 -0.88 3.10 4.69
C TYR A 13 -1.23 2.71 3.26
N THR A 14 -1.89 3.61 2.56
CA THR A 14 -2.38 3.41 1.20
C THR A 14 -1.38 4.03 0.21
N CYS A 15 -0.99 3.25 -0.79
CA CYS A 15 -0.28 3.76 -1.95
C CYS A 15 -1.26 4.57 -2.81
N GLU A 16 -0.96 5.84 -3.08
CA GLU A 16 -1.88 6.70 -3.85
C GLU A 16 -1.88 6.39 -5.37
N VAL A 17 -0.91 5.59 -5.84
CA VAL A 17 -0.79 5.23 -7.26
C VAL A 17 -1.59 3.98 -7.60
N CYS A 18 -1.47 2.92 -6.80
CA CYS A 18 -2.13 1.64 -7.06
C CYS A 18 -3.34 1.38 -6.16
N GLY A 19 -3.54 2.14 -5.09
CA GLY A 19 -4.66 2.00 -4.16
C GLY A 19 -4.53 0.89 -3.13
N LEU A 20 -3.42 0.13 -3.13
CA LEU A 20 -3.19 -0.94 -2.15
C LEU A 20 -2.90 -0.39 -0.75
N ASN A 21 -3.41 -1.10 0.25
CA ASN A 21 -3.24 -0.77 1.67
C ASN A 21 -2.19 -1.69 2.30
N TYR A 22 -1.35 -1.13 3.16
CA TYR A 22 -0.28 -1.85 3.86
C TYR A 22 -0.32 -1.54 5.34
N VAL A 23 0.08 -2.50 6.19
CA VAL A 23 0.18 -2.23 7.64
C VAL A 23 1.42 -1.38 7.98
N ASP A 24 2.47 -1.52 7.17
CA ASP A 24 3.75 -0.86 7.37
C ASP A 24 3.92 0.32 6.41
N GLN A 25 4.27 1.47 6.96
CA GLN A 25 4.50 2.69 6.20
C GLN A 25 5.62 2.52 5.16
N LYS A 26 6.72 1.86 5.52
CA LYS A 26 7.87 1.67 4.62
C LYS A 26 7.49 0.81 3.43
N ILE A 27 6.65 -0.19 3.62
CA ILE A 27 6.18 -1.04 2.52
C ILE A 27 5.30 -0.22 1.57
N ALA A 28 4.39 0.60 2.11
CA ALA A 28 3.60 1.51 1.28
C ALA A 28 4.51 2.49 0.51
N GLU A 29 5.53 3.06 1.17
CA GLU A 29 6.44 4.02 0.55
C GLU A 29 7.27 3.36 -0.56
N GLN A 30 7.73 2.14 -0.34
CA GLN A 30 8.39 1.34 -1.37
C GLN A 30 7.44 1.03 -2.54
N CYS A 31 6.17 0.69 -2.24
CA CYS A 31 5.16 0.45 -3.27
C CYS A 31 4.98 1.68 -4.14
N GLU A 32 4.83 2.84 -3.53
CA GLU A 32 4.59 4.08 -4.24
C GLU A 32 5.80 4.55 -5.03
N ALA A 33 7.00 4.47 -4.45
CA ALA A 33 8.24 4.77 -5.15
C ALA A 33 8.42 3.85 -6.39
N TRP A 34 8.09 2.56 -6.24
CA TRP A 34 8.14 1.63 -7.35
C TRP A 34 7.09 1.95 -8.41
N CYS A 35 5.83 2.16 -8.01
CA CYS A 35 4.74 2.48 -8.93
C CYS A 35 4.98 3.79 -9.68
N ALA A 36 5.54 4.81 -9.02
CA ALA A 36 5.90 6.08 -9.64
C ALA A 36 7.05 5.93 -10.65
N ALA A 37 8.05 5.09 -10.35
CA ALA A 37 9.21 4.89 -11.22
C ALA A 37 8.92 3.97 -12.42
N HIS A 38 8.14 2.90 -12.23
CA HIS A 38 7.93 1.86 -13.23
C HIS A 38 6.53 1.86 -13.87
N GLN A 39 5.59 2.68 -13.36
CA GLN A 39 4.18 2.69 -13.76
C GLN A 39 3.52 1.30 -13.70
N SER A 40 4.01 0.44 -12.80
CA SER A 40 3.56 -0.93 -12.62
C SER A 40 3.71 -1.31 -11.15
N CYS A 41 2.90 -2.25 -10.66
CA CYS A 41 2.98 -2.72 -9.28
C CYS A 41 4.05 -3.81 -9.12
N ASN A 42 4.83 -3.76 -8.04
CA ASN A 42 5.81 -4.80 -7.72
C ASN A 42 5.12 -5.97 -6.99
N LEU A 43 5.15 -7.17 -7.58
CA LEU A 43 4.54 -8.37 -6.99
C LEU A 43 5.13 -8.73 -5.61
N ASP A 44 6.43 -8.48 -5.39
CA ASP A 44 7.07 -8.69 -4.09
C ASP A 44 6.57 -7.74 -3.01
N ILE A 45 6.04 -6.57 -3.40
CA ILE A 45 5.46 -5.62 -2.45
C ILE A 45 3.97 -5.92 -2.27
N ILE A 46 3.26 -6.25 -3.35
CA ILE A 46 1.83 -6.58 -3.33
C ILE A 46 1.53 -7.75 -2.37
N LYS A 47 2.43 -8.73 -2.23
CA LYS A 47 2.23 -9.85 -1.28
C LYS A 47 2.10 -9.42 0.19
N HIS A 48 2.55 -8.22 0.52
CA HIS A 48 2.42 -7.62 1.85
C HIS A 48 1.20 -6.71 1.99
N ALA A 49 0.42 -6.54 0.92
CA ALA A 49 -0.80 -5.74 0.96
C ALA A 49 -1.81 -6.41 1.89
N LEU A 50 -2.53 -5.57 2.64
CA LEU A 50 -3.66 -5.99 3.44
C LEU A 50 -4.73 -6.56 2.51
N PRO A 51 -5.32 -7.72 2.84
CA PRO A 51 -6.46 -8.22 2.09
C PRO A 51 -7.57 -7.18 2.12
N GLU A 52 -8.15 -6.88 0.96
CA GLU A 52 -9.42 -6.15 0.94
C GLU A 52 -10.46 -7.08 1.57
N GLU A 53 -10.98 -6.70 2.74
CA GLU A 53 -12.23 -7.27 3.26
C GLU A 53 -13.31 -7.00 2.21
N GLN A 54 -13.44 -7.90 1.24
CA GLN A 54 -14.59 -8.01 0.37
C GLN A 54 -15.76 -8.40 1.26
N LYS A 55 -16.51 -7.39 1.67
CA LYS A 55 -17.71 -7.53 2.51
C LYS A 55 -18.89 -7.99 1.68
#